data_AF-A0A7S0HG68-F1
#
_entry.id   AF-A0A7S0HG68-F1
#
_cell.length_a   1.000
_cell.length_b   1.000
_cell.length_c   1.000
_cell.angle_alpha   90.00
_cell.angle_beta   90.00
_cell.angle_gamma   90.00
#
_symmetry.space_group_name_H-M   'P 1'
#
loop_
_entity.id
_entity.type
_entity.pdbx_description
1 polymer ?
#
loop_
_entity_poly.entity_id
_entity_poly.type
_entity_poly.pdbx_seq_one_letter_code
_entity_poly.pdbx_strand_id
1 'polypeptide(L)'
;MLKSLDFQERMGMVTRTISNAASDLWHFILLFLIVFIGYAIVGVLLFGHQFEGMKNLSSSCITLTILLLNFDTTQFFASMSHAADFAAFHIFLWSYLFIVFFILF
;
A
#
# COMPACT_ATOMS: atom_id res chain seq x y z
N MET A 1 10.06 22.98 16.08
CA MET A 1 10.93 23.47 14.99
C MET A 1 10.16 23.93 13.75
N LEU A 2 9.01 23.33 13.39
CA LEU A 2 8.13 23.83 12.30
C LEU A 2 7.59 25.26 12.52
N LYS A 3 7.38 25.67 13.77
CA LYS A 3 6.90 27.03 14.13
C LYS A 3 7.88 28.17 13.79
N SER A 4 9.15 27.87 13.49
CA SER A 4 10.16 28.88 13.14
C SER A 4 10.20 29.21 11.63
N LEU A 5 9.48 28.44 10.80
CA LEU A 5 9.36 28.65 9.36
C LEU A 5 8.16 29.56 8.99
N ASP A 6 7.33 29.92 9.98
CA ASP A 6 6.18 30.84 9.85
C ASP A 6 6.61 32.31 9.66
N PHE A 7 7.91 32.61 9.63
CA PHE A 7 8.43 33.97 9.38
C PHE A 7 8.23 34.44 7.93
N GLN A 8 7.79 33.56 7.02
CA GLN A 8 7.34 33.93 5.66
C GLN A 8 5.84 33.63 5.50
N GLU A 9 5.03 34.67 5.26
CA GLU A 9 3.56 34.59 5.04
C GLU A 9 3.12 33.49 4.05
N ARG A 10 3.96 33.19 3.05
CA ARG A 10 3.67 32.15 2.06
C ARG A 10 3.77 30.73 2.62
N MET A 11 4.69 30.46 3.55
CA MET A 11 4.81 29.14 4.20
C MET A 11 3.72 28.89 5.24
N GLY A 12 3.26 29.93 5.94
CA GLY A 12 2.14 29.82 6.89
C GLY A 12 0.81 29.49 6.20
N MET A 13 0.58 30.01 4.99
CA MET A 13 -0.60 29.67 4.19
C MET A 13 -0.58 28.21 3.71
N VAL A 14 0.57 27.71 3.25
CA VAL A 14 0.75 26.30 2.86
C VAL A 14 0.56 25.36 4.06
N THR A 15 1.10 25.72 5.22
CA THR A 15 0.95 24.89 6.43
C THR A 15 -0.50 24.82 6.91
N ARG A 16 -1.26 25.92 6.84
CA ARG A 16 -2.70 25.93 7.19
C ARG A 16 -3.55 25.15 6.20
N THR A 17 -3.25 25.22 4.91
CA THR A 17 -3.96 24.42 3.89
C THR A 17 -3.66 22.92 4.02
N ILE A 18 -2.39 22.54 4.25
CA ILE A 18 -2.02 21.16 4.56
C ILE A 18 -2.69 20.70 5.86
N SER A 19 -2.71 21.51 6.91
CA SER A 19 -3.36 21.15 8.18
C SER A 19 -4.86 20.92 8.03
N ASN A 20 -5.54 21.71 7.20
CA ASN A 20 -6.97 21.51 6.93
C ASN A 20 -7.20 20.27 6.05
N ALA A 21 -6.39 20.08 5.01
CA ALA A 21 -6.46 18.89 4.16
C ALA A 21 -6.05 17.58 4.88
N ALA A 22 -5.23 17.67 5.93
CA ALA A 22 -4.77 16.52 6.70
C ALA A 22 -5.92 15.82 7.45
N SER A 23 -6.96 16.55 7.85
CA SER A 23 -8.15 15.94 8.48
C SER A 23 -8.90 15.02 7.52
N ASP A 24 -9.00 15.42 6.25
CA ASP A 24 -9.62 14.60 5.22
C ASP A 24 -8.70 13.44 4.84
N LEU A 25 -7.40 13.71 4.67
CA LEU A 25 -6.39 12.70 4.36
C LEU A 25 -6.30 11.60 5.43
N TRP A 26 -6.51 11.93 6.70
CA TRP A 26 -6.47 10.96 7.80
C TRP A 26 -7.52 9.86 7.64
N HIS A 27 -8.73 10.20 7.22
CA HIS A 27 -9.80 9.23 6.99
C HIS A 27 -9.43 8.26 5.85
N PHE A 28 -8.89 8.79 4.75
CA PHE A 28 -8.43 7.98 3.62
C PHE A 28 -7.25 7.07 3.99
N ILE A 29 -6.30 7.56 4.78
CA ILE A 29 -5.16 6.76 5.28
C ILE A 29 -5.65 5.61 6.15
N LEU A 30 -6.65 5.83 7.00
CA LEU A 30 -7.21 4.79 7.85
C LEU A 30 -7.88 3.69 7.01
N LEU A 31 -8.71 4.07 6.03
CA LEU A 31 -9.33 3.13 5.10
C LEU A 31 -8.29 2.34 4.30
N PHE A 32 -7.26 3.04 3.78
CA PHE A 32 -6.13 2.42 3.10
C PHE A 32 -5.45 1.38 4.00
N LEU A 33 -5.13 1.71 5.25
CA LEU A 33 -4.45 0.78 6.17
C LEU A 33 -5.28 -0.47 6.46
N ILE A 34 -6.60 -0.35 6.65
CA ILE A 34 -7.48 -1.50 6.89
C ILE A 34 -7.44 -2.45 5.68
N VAL A 35 -7.63 -1.92 4.47
CA VAL A 35 -7.63 -2.72 3.25
C VAL A 35 -6.25 -3.30 2.98
N PHE A 36 -5.20 -2.50 3.12
CA PHE A 36 -3.82 -2.89 2.92
C PHE A 36 -3.41 -4.04 3.85
N ILE A 37 -3.68 -3.93 5.15
CA ILE A 37 -3.39 -4.99 6.11
C ILE A 37 -4.25 -6.23 5.84
N GLY A 38 -5.52 -6.05 5.45
CA GLY A 38 -6.40 -7.15 5.04
C GLY A 38 -5.80 -7.95 3.89
N TYR A 39 -5.32 -7.28 2.84
CA TYR A 39 -4.62 -7.91 1.73
C TYR A 39 -3.29 -8.54 2.14
N ALA A 40 -2.54 -7.93 3.06
CA ALA A 40 -1.31 -8.51 3.58
C ALA A 40 -1.56 -9.85 4.29
N ILE A 41 -2.62 -9.95 5.09
CA ILE A 41 -3.03 -11.19 5.78
C ILE A 41 -3.47 -12.25 4.76
N VAL A 42 -4.34 -11.88 3.81
CA VAL A 42 -4.81 -12.81 2.77
C VAL A 42 -3.64 -13.30 1.92
N GLY A 43 -2.68 -12.44 1.59
CA GLY A 43 -1.46 -12.82 0.87
C GLY A 43 -0.61 -13.82 1.64
N VAL A 44 -0.47 -13.66 2.96
CA VAL A 44 0.23 -14.64 3.81
C VAL A 44 -0.50 -15.99 3.83
N LEU A 45 -1.84 -15.98 3.90
CA LEU A 45 -2.63 -17.22 3.92
C LEU A 45 -2.59 -17.97 2.58
N LEU A 46 -2.65 -17.25 1.46
CA LEU A 46 -2.67 -17.86 0.13
C LEU A 46 -1.27 -18.26 -0.35
N PHE A 47 -0.27 -17.41 -0.11
CA PHE A 47 1.05 -17.53 -0.73
C PHE A 47 2.19 -17.73 0.27
N GLY A 48 1.95 -17.63 1.59
CA GLY A 48 3.01 -17.69 2.59
C GLY A 48 3.74 -19.03 2.70
N HIS A 49 3.13 -20.12 2.25
CA HIS A 49 3.83 -21.42 2.15
C HIS A 49 4.82 -21.47 0.97
N GLN A 50 4.57 -20.69 -0.06
CA GLN A 50 5.22 -20.84 -1.37
C GLN A 50 6.13 -19.68 -1.74
N PHE A 51 5.92 -18.51 -1.14
CA PHE A 51 6.66 -17.30 -1.41
C PHE A 51 7.17 -16.66 -0.13
N GLU A 52 8.51 -16.55 -0.03
CA GLU A 52 9.15 -16.04 1.19
C GLU A 52 8.75 -14.60 1.52
N GLY A 53 8.52 -13.77 0.49
CA GLY A 53 8.05 -12.39 0.65
C GLY A 53 6.65 -12.28 1.26
N MET A 54 5.88 -13.38 1.33
CA MET A 54 4.58 -13.44 2.01
C MET A 54 4.56 -14.43 3.16
N LYS A 55 5.71 -14.90 3.66
CA LYS A 55 5.75 -15.86 4.79
C LYS A 55 5.20 -15.26 6.08
N ASN A 56 5.47 -13.99 6.33
CA ASN A 56 5.11 -13.27 7.54
C ASN A 56 4.38 -11.97 7.18
N LEU A 57 3.54 -11.47 8.09
CA LEU A 57 2.81 -10.22 7.88
C LEU A 57 3.73 -9.04 7.56
N SER A 58 4.85 -8.90 8.29
CA SER A 58 5.84 -7.84 8.04
C SER A 58 6.42 -7.91 6.62
N SER A 59 6.85 -9.11 6.20
CA SER A 59 7.38 -9.35 4.85
C SER A 59 6.32 -9.08 3.77
N SER A 60 5.07 -9.50 4.02
CA SER A 60 3.95 -9.30 3.11
C SER A 60 3.65 -7.80 2.92
N CYS A 61 3.65 -7.02 4.01
CA CYS A 61 3.51 -5.56 3.95
C CYS A 61 4.63 -4.90 3.12
N ILE A 62 5.88 -5.34 3.28
CA ILE A 62 7.00 -4.81 2.50
C ILE A 62 6.79 -5.14 1.02
N THR A 63 6.44 -6.38 0.70
CA THR A 63 6.19 -6.83 -0.68
C THR A 63 5.05 -6.05 -1.33
N LEU A 64 3.92 -5.89 -0.64
CA LEU A 64 2.77 -5.13 -1.15
C LEU A 64 3.10 -3.64 -1.32
N THR A 65 3.90 -3.05 -0.43
CA THR A 65 4.39 -1.67 -0.58
C THR A 65 5.27 -1.52 -1.82
N ILE A 66 6.19 -2.46 -2.05
CA ILE A 66 7.07 -2.46 -3.23
C ILE A 66 6.24 -2.61 -4.50
N LEU A 67 5.23 -3.49 -4.50
CA LEU A 67 4.32 -3.68 -5.62
C LEU A 67 3.56 -2.40 -5.97
N LEU A 68 3.09 -1.67 -4.95
CA LEU A 68 2.40 -0.39 -5.11
C LEU A 68 3.32 0.70 -5.66
N LEU A 69 4.57 0.78 -5.20
CA LEU A 69 5.51 1.83 -5.60
C LEU A 69 6.14 1.60 -6.98
N ASN A 70 6.55 0.37 -7.28
CA ASN A 70 7.21 0.06 -8.54
C ASN A 70 6.23 -0.08 -9.71
N PHE A 71 4.94 -0.34 -9.44
CA PHE A 71 3.95 -0.73 -10.47
C PHE A 71 4.41 -1.87 -11.38
N ASP A 72 5.41 -2.64 -10.93
CA ASP A 72 5.99 -3.74 -11.66
C ASP A 72 5.61 -5.05 -10.98
N THR A 73 4.97 -5.90 -11.76
CA THR A 73 4.47 -7.20 -11.32
C THR A 73 5.44 -8.33 -11.70
N THR A 74 6.49 -8.05 -12.47
CA THR A 74 7.36 -9.08 -13.07
C THR A 74 8.09 -9.91 -12.02
N GLN A 75 8.66 -9.29 -10.99
CA GLN A 75 9.34 -10.04 -9.91
C GLN A 75 8.37 -10.90 -9.11
N PHE A 76 7.18 -10.37 -8.80
CA PHE A 76 6.16 -11.09 -8.07
C PHE A 76 5.61 -12.26 -8.91
N PHE A 77 5.41 -12.04 -10.21
CA PHE A 77 4.98 -13.06 -11.17
C PHE A 77 6.03 -14.15 -11.37
N ALA A 78 7.30 -13.78 -11.54
CA ALA A 78 8.40 -14.73 -11.72
C ALA A 78 8.51 -15.68 -10.52
N SER A 79 8.44 -15.14 -9.30
CA SER A 79 8.47 -15.94 -8.08
C SER A 79 7.22 -16.80 -7.87
N MET A 80 6.05 -16.38 -8.36
CA MET A 80 4.79 -17.11 -8.15
C MET A 80 4.41 -18.07 -9.29
N SER A 81 5.02 -17.93 -10.47
CA SER A 81 4.71 -18.71 -11.69
C SER A 81 4.83 -20.23 -11.53
N HIS A 82 5.66 -20.68 -10.59
CA HIS A 82 5.90 -22.09 -10.30
C HIS A 82 5.14 -22.62 -9.07
N ALA A 83 4.41 -21.75 -8.36
CA ALA A 83 3.93 -22.04 -7.02
C ALA A 83 2.41 -21.90 -6.89
N ALA A 84 1.81 -20.81 -7.37
CA ALA A 84 0.38 -20.54 -7.13
C ALA A 84 -0.55 -21.06 -8.23
N ASP A 85 -1.79 -21.34 -7.84
CA ASP A 85 -2.89 -21.50 -8.79
C ASP A 85 -3.09 -20.20 -9.58
N PHE A 86 -3.07 -20.30 -10.91
CA PHE A 86 -3.02 -19.16 -11.83
C PHE A 86 -4.20 -18.20 -11.60
N ALA A 87 -5.39 -18.74 -11.33
CA ALA A 87 -6.59 -17.95 -11.12
C ALA A 87 -6.55 -17.14 -9.81
N ALA A 88 -6.19 -17.79 -8.69
CA ALA A 88 -6.14 -17.12 -7.38
C ALA A 88 -5.12 -15.98 -7.35
N PHE A 89 -3.96 -16.20 -7.99
CA PHE A 89 -2.92 -15.18 -8.11
C PHE A 89 -3.37 -13.95 -8.92
N HIS A 90 -3.96 -14.16 -10.11
CA HIS A 90 -4.41 -13.06 -10.95
C HIS A 90 -5.53 -12.26 -10.29
N ILE A 91 -6.49 -12.96 -9.67
CA ILE A 91 -7.60 -12.29 -8.97
C ILE A 91 -7.06 -11.44 -7.82
N PHE A 92 -6.17 -12.00 -6.99
CA PHE A 92 -5.58 -11.28 -5.85
C PHE A 92 -4.81 -10.02 -6.30
N LEU A 93 -3.97 -10.16 -7.34
CA LEU A 93 -3.14 -9.05 -7.81
C LEU A 93 -3.97 -7.93 -8.43
N TRP A 94 -4.90 -8.27 -9.32
CA TRP A 94 -5.76 -7.28 -9.97
C TRP A 94 -6.73 -6.62 -8.99
N SER A 95 -7.30 -7.40 -8.05
CA SER A 95 -8.19 -6.83 -7.03
C SER A 95 -7.43 -5.93 -6.06
N TYR A 96 -6.20 -6.29 -5.67
CA TYR A 96 -5.34 -5.45 -4.84
C TYR A 96 -5.01 -4.13 -5.54
N LEU A 97 -4.48 -4.19 -6.77
CA LEU A 97 -4.12 -2.98 -7.52
C LEU A 97 -5.33 -2.08 -7.76
N PHE A 98 -6.47 -2.65 -8.17
CA PHE A 98 -7.67 -1.88 -8.45
C PHE A 98 -8.19 -1.20 -7.18
N ILE A 99 -8.44 -1.97 -6.11
CA ILE A 99 -9.03 -1.42 -4.88
C ILE A 99 -8.09 -0.40 -4.23
N VAL A 100 -6.81 -0.72 -4.08
CA VAL A 100 -5.87 0.15 -3.38
C VAL A 100 -5.59 1.43 -4.17
N PHE A 101 -5.52 1.36 -5.50
CA PHE A 101 -5.35 2.55 -6.33
C PHE A 101 -6.57 3.48 -6.24
N PHE A 102 -7.80 2.92 -6.29
CA PHE A 102 -9.03 3.71 -6.16
C PHE A 102 -9.26 4.31 -4.76
N ILE A 103 -8.64 3.76 -3.72
CA ILE A 103 -8.71 4.33 -2.36
C ILE A 103 -7.71 5.49 -2.20
N LEU A 104 -6.61 5.47 -2.96
CA LEU A 104 -5.53 6.45 -2.88
C LEU A 104 -5.75 7.69 -3.77
N PHE A 105 -6.63 7.60 -4.78
CA PHE A 105 -7.01 8.66 -5.71
C PHE A 105 -8.45 9.15 -5.47
#